data_AF-A0A4U0VRE5-F1
#
_entry.id   AF-A0A4U0VRE5-F1
#
_cell.length_a   1.000
_cell.length_b   1.000
_cell.length_c   1.000
_cell.angle_alpha   90.00
_cell.angle_beta   90.00
_cell.angle_gamma   90.00
#
_symmetry.space_group_name_H-M   'P 1'
#
loop_
_entity.id
_entity.type
_entity.pdbx_description
1 polymer ?
#
loop_
_entity_poly.entity_id
_entity_poly.type
_entity_poly.pdbx_seq_one_letter_code
_entity_poly.pdbx_strand_id
1 'polypeptide(L)'
;MGSRTACELDLAPIASQFSTLRLESAGSPAPWSTTSVPDEAPVRLRVLLQALVALSLALEQQASTRPLLLAGLDNARTAQAEQRDQVHRLRDDVLAASRAAQLAHAETRRIQKHKATFRAGADRIVAALDRRTIRALRKGKWRSVEDGSLAAEVDVSALLDDLADKLELIGDREIADHPLQDPWLTVEDDLLETLAARVLNRASPTRSRSLNLPDLDTPVAETETFEFPLSPTSSDPLALPELVDPQDLLPSHPLDPDALTAAFRPIIHPVVLTLATRHRQLHQQIDEAEQRFQDRVRESTLAVDAHRQGVSKMHRATLKLRNLEGLEQRELEEQDRLMEELRDTVVQLAQMRKFGDEAAQEISLTVPDGERGDV
;
A
#
# COMPACT_ATOMS: atom_id res chain seq x y z
N MET A 1 -69.91 -40.96 -13.24
CA MET A 1 -69.42 -39.57 -13.37
C MET A 1 -67.90 -39.59 -13.34
N GLY A 2 -67.23 -38.98 -14.32
CA GLY A 2 -65.83 -38.56 -14.22
C GLY A 2 -64.77 -39.59 -14.60
N SER A 3 -64.51 -39.70 -15.90
CA SER A 3 -63.27 -40.22 -16.50
C SER A 3 -62.09 -39.27 -16.20
N ARG A 4 -60.89 -39.84 -15.96
CA ARG A 4 -59.65 -39.51 -16.69
C ARG A 4 -58.50 -40.43 -16.22
N THR A 5 -58.17 -41.36 -17.10
CA THR A 5 -56.95 -42.16 -17.13
C THR A 5 -55.74 -41.26 -17.38
N ALA A 6 -54.80 -41.20 -16.44
CA ALA A 6 -53.45 -40.72 -16.69
C ALA A 6 -52.66 -41.86 -17.35
N CYS A 7 -52.44 -41.76 -18.67
CA CYS A 7 -51.42 -42.57 -19.34
C CYS A 7 -50.05 -41.97 -18.99
N GLU A 8 -49.35 -42.62 -18.07
CA GLU A 8 -47.89 -42.57 -18.00
C GLU A 8 -47.37 -43.24 -19.28
N LEU A 9 -46.92 -42.43 -20.23
CA LEU A 9 -46.09 -42.86 -21.35
C LEU A 9 -44.66 -42.48 -21.00
N ASP A 10 -43.90 -43.48 -20.56
CA ASP A 10 -42.46 -43.44 -20.38
C ASP A 10 -41.79 -42.89 -21.66
N LEU A 11 -41.41 -41.62 -21.61
CA LEU A 11 -40.51 -40.99 -22.58
C LEU A 11 -39.10 -41.50 -22.32
N ALA A 12 -38.84 -42.75 -22.71
CA ALA A 12 -37.48 -43.21 -22.96
C ALA A 12 -36.83 -42.27 -23.99
N PRO A 13 -35.52 -41.98 -23.88
CA PRO A 13 -34.87 -41.02 -24.75
C PRO A 13 -34.89 -41.54 -26.19
N ILE A 14 -35.69 -40.89 -27.03
CA ILE A 14 -35.83 -41.13 -28.48
C ILE A 14 -34.46 -41.03 -29.18
N ALA A 15 -33.48 -40.37 -28.56
CA ALA A 15 -32.09 -40.31 -29.00
C ALA A 15 -31.39 -41.69 -29.13
N SER A 16 -31.82 -42.73 -28.39
CA SER A 16 -31.19 -44.06 -28.50
C SER A 16 -31.60 -44.83 -29.77
N GLN A 17 -32.76 -44.53 -30.36
CA GLN A 17 -33.29 -45.23 -31.53
C GLN A 17 -32.56 -44.86 -32.83
N PHE A 18 -31.83 -43.74 -32.85
CA PHE A 18 -30.99 -43.33 -33.97
C PHE A 18 -29.54 -43.85 -33.86
N SER A 19 -29.12 -44.35 -32.69
CA SER A 19 -27.74 -44.86 -32.48
C SER A 19 -27.47 -46.22 -33.16
N THR A 20 -28.54 -46.95 -33.52
CA THR A 20 -28.46 -48.28 -34.15
C THR A 20 -28.66 -48.25 -35.67
N LEU A 21 -28.79 -47.07 -36.30
CA LEU A 21 -28.76 -46.97 -37.76
C LEU A 21 -27.32 -47.10 -38.27
N ARG A 22 -26.78 -48.32 -38.23
CA ARG A 22 -25.59 -48.65 -39.02
C ARG A 22 -25.97 -48.70 -40.50
N LEU A 23 -25.36 -47.81 -41.26
CA LEU A 23 -25.42 -47.72 -42.72
C LEU A 23 -24.66 -48.88 -43.38
N GLU A 24 -25.07 -50.12 -43.13
CA GLU A 24 -24.46 -51.29 -43.78
C GLU A 24 -25.51 -52.17 -44.46
N SER A 25 -25.33 -52.28 -45.78
CA SER A 25 -25.90 -53.22 -46.74
C SER A 25 -27.41 -53.21 -46.99
N ALA A 26 -27.81 -52.39 -47.95
CA ALA A 26 -28.91 -52.75 -48.86
C ALA A 26 -28.56 -52.32 -50.29
N GLY A 27 -27.45 -52.84 -50.84
CA GLY A 27 -27.18 -53.08 -52.28
C GLY A 27 -27.40 -51.97 -53.33
N SER A 28 -27.82 -50.76 -52.95
CA SER A 28 -28.08 -49.62 -53.80
C SER A 28 -27.34 -48.45 -53.19
N PRO A 29 -26.55 -47.67 -53.97
CA PRO A 29 -26.02 -46.42 -53.46
C PRO A 29 -27.22 -45.61 -52.96
N ALA A 30 -27.12 -45.18 -51.71
CA ALA A 30 -28.18 -44.40 -51.11
C ALA A 30 -28.33 -43.11 -51.92
N PRO A 31 -29.56 -42.63 -52.21
CA PRO A 31 -29.82 -41.54 -53.15
C PRO A 31 -29.19 -40.17 -52.78
N TRP A 32 -28.51 -40.10 -51.64
CA TRP A 32 -27.75 -38.96 -51.14
C TRP A 32 -26.24 -39.05 -51.42
N SER A 33 -25.71 -40.18 -51.91
CA SER A 33 -24.30 -40.29 -52.35
C SER A 33 -24.07 -39.72 -53.75
N THR A 34 -25.13 -39.47 -54.50
CA THR A 34 -25.08 -38.83 -55.81
C THR A 34 -25.32 -37.33 -55.65
N THR A 35 -24.26 -36.54 -55.72
CA THR A 35 -24.31 -35.07 -55.82
C THR A 35 -25.05 -34.55 -57.07
N SER A 36 -25.40 -35.44 -58.00
CA SER A 36 -26.20 -35.12 -59.19
C SER A 36 -27.69 -35.37 -58.93
N VAL A 37 -28.44 -34.30 -58.71
CA VAL A 37 -29.90 -34.32 -58.76
C VAL A 37 -30.33 -34.58 -60.22
N PRO A 38 -31.20 -35.55 -60.53
CA PRO A 38 -31.61 -35.84 -61.90
C PRO A 38 -32.33 -34.62 -62.51
N ASP A 39 -31.89 -34.18 -63.69
CA ASP A 39 -32.37 -32.95 -64.35
C ASP A 39 -33.83 -33.06 -64.82
N GLU A 40 -34.37 -34.28 -64.87
CA GLU A 40 -35.73 -34.62 -65.29
C GLU A 40 -36.76 -34.56 -64.14
N ALA A 41 -36.32 -34.31 -62.89
CA ALA A 41 -37.24 -34.21 -61.75
C ALA A 41 -37.98 -32.86 -61.69
N PRO A 42 -39.15 -32.80 -61.02
CA PRO A 42 -39.85 -31.55 -60.73
C PRO A 42 -38.93 -30.57 -60.01
N VAL A 43 -38.97 -29.29 -60.40
CA VAL A 43 -38.09 -28.23 -59.84
C VAL A 43 -38.17 -28.20 -58.31
N ARG A 44 -39.37 -28.38 -57.75
CA ARG A 44 -39.60 -28.45 -56.30
C ARG A 44 -38.86 -29.60 -55.61
N LEU A 45 -38.86 -30.79 -56.22
CA LEU A 45 -38.10 -31.95 -55.73
C LEU A 45 -36.59 -31.68 -55.77
N ARG A 46 -36.10 -31.04 -56.83
CA ARG A 46 -34.68 -30.67 -56.93
C ARG A 46 -34.27 -29.68 -55.85
N VAL A 47 -35.09 -28.65 -55.61
CA VAL A 47 -34.86 -27.66 -54.56
C VAL A 47 -34.87 -28.30 -53.17
N LEU A 48 -35.83 -29.17 -52.87
CA LEU A 48 -35.90 -29.85 -51.57
C LEU A 48 -34.74 -30.83 -51.34
N LEU A 49 -34.28 -31.54 -52.38
CA LEU A 49 -33.10 -32.40 -52.29
C LEU A 49 -31.82 -31.57 -52.09
N GLN A 50 -31.66 -30.45 -52.81
CA GLN A 50 -30.54 -29.53 -52.62
C GLN A 50 -30.56 -28.89 -51.23
N ALA A 51 -31.73 -28.49 -50.72
CA ALA A 51 -31.89 -27.98 -49.38
C ALA A 51 -31.51 -29.03 -48.32
N LEU A 52 -31.90 -30.28 -48.50
CA LEU A 52 -31.54 -31.37 -47.60
C LEU A 52 -30.02 -31.64 -47.59
N VAL A 53 -29.37 -31.60 -48.76
CA VAL A 53 -27.90 -31.70 -48.85
C VAL A 53 -27.23 -30.49 -48.17
N ALA A 54 -27.73 -29.28 -48.39
CA ALA A 54 -27.17 -28.08 -47.76
C ALA A 54 -27.35 -28.08 -46.22
N LEU A 55 -28.53 -28.46 -45.72
CA LEU A 55 -28.82 -28.54 -44.29
C LEU A 55 -28.00 -29.65 -43.61
N SER A 56 -27.82 -30.80 -44.25
CA SER A 56 -26.98 -31.88 -43.71
C SER A 56 -25.50 -31.49 -43.64
N LEU A 57 -24.98 -30.79 -44.66
CA LEU A 57 -23.62 -30.24 -44.63
C LEU A 57 -23.45 -29.16 -43.56
N ALA A 58 -24.45 -28.29 -43.36
CA ALA A 58 -24.41 -27.27 -42.31
C ALA A 58 -24.40 -27.91 -40.90
N LEU A 59 -25.22 -28.93 -40.66
CA LEU A 59 -25.23 -29.69 -39.41
C LEU A 59 -23.92 -30.46 -39.19
N GLU A 60 -23.30 -31.00 -40.24
CA GLU A 60 -22.00 -31.66 -40.15
C GLU A 60 -20.89 -30.67 -39.77
N GLN A 61 -20.88 -29.49 -40.40
CA GLN A 61 -19.95 -28.41 -40.04
C GLN A 61 -20.13 -28.01 -38.58
N GLN A 62 -21.37 -27.83 -38.12
CA GLN A 62 -21.66 -27.49 -36.74
C GLN A 62 -21.27 -28.58 -35.74
N ALA A 63 -21.46 -29.86 -36.10
CA ALA A 63 -21.02 -30.99 -35.29
C ALA A 63 -19.48 -31.02 -35.14
N SER A 64 -18.74 -30.49 -36.12
CA SER A 64 -17.29 -30.38 -36.05
C SER A 64 -16.79 -29.17 -35.24
N THR A 65 -17.50 -28.04 -35.27
CA THR A 65 -17.08 -26.80 -34.59
C THR A 65 -17.50 -26.75 -33.12
N ARG A 66 -18.68 -27.26 -32.80
CA ARG A 66 -19.25 -27.20 -31.44
C ARG A 66 -18.36 -27.81 -30.35
N PRO A 67 -17.73 -28.99 -30.54
CA PRO A 67 -16.81 -29.55 -29.53
C PRO A 67 -15.60 -28.65 -29.27
N LEU A 68 -15.11 -27.93 -30.29
CA LEU A 68 -14.01 -26.99 -30.15
C LEU A 68 -14.44 -25.74 -29.35
N LEU A 69 -15.67 -25.28 -29.56
CA LEU A 69 -16.24 -24.15 -28.83
C LEU A 69 -16.45 -24.50 -27.35
N LEU A 70 -16.98 -25.69 -27.06
CA LEU A 70 -17.13 -26.22 -25.70
C LEU A 70 -15.78 -26.38 -24.99
N ALA A 71 -14.79 -26.98 -25.66
CA ALA A 71 -13.44 -27.10 -25.09
C ALA A 71 -12.81 -25.72 -24.85
N GLY A 72 -13.02 -24.77 -25.75
CA GLY A 72 -12.59 -23.38 -25.60
C GLY A 72 -13.26 -22.69 -24.40
N LEU A 73 -14.54 -22.95 -24.17
CA LEU A 73 -15.30 -22.44 -23.02
C LEU A 73 -14.80 -22.99 -21.69
N ASP A 74 -14.55 -24.31 -21.62
CA ASP A 74 -14.02 -24.93 -20.40
C ASP A 74 -12.61 -24.43 -20.07
N ASN A 75 -11.76 -24.26 -21.09
CA ASN A 75 -10.46 -23.63 -20.95
C ASN A 75 -10.57 -22.15 -20.51
N ALA A 76 -11.56 -21.41 -21.02
CA ALA A 76 -11.80 -20.03 -20.61
C ALA A 76 -12.30 -19.93 -19.16
N ARG A 77 -13.18 -20.85 -18.73
CA ARG A 77 -13.70 -20.94 -17.36
C ARG A 77 -12.59 -21.23 -16.35
N THR A 78 -11.74 -22.21 -16.65
CA THR A 78 -10.58 -22.56 -15.83
C THR A 78 -9.60 -21.39 -15.74
N ALA A 79 -9.23 -20.77 -16.87
CA ALA A 79 -8.37 -19.59 -16.88
C ALA A 79 -8.96 -18.39 -16.12
N GLN A 80 -10.28 -18.18 -16.19
CA GLN A 80 -10.95 -17.12 -15.42
C GLN A 80 -10.89 -17.40 -13.91
N ALA A 81 -11.09 -18.66 -13.49
CA ALA A 81 -10.96 -19.07 -12.10
C ALA A 81 -9.54 -18.84 -11.57
N GLU A 82 -8.52 -19.23 -12.34
CA GLU A 82 -7.11 -18.97 -12.00
C GLU A 82 -6.82 -17.47 -11.86
N GLN A 83 -7.34 -16.64 -12.77
CA GLN A 83 -7.18 -15.18 -12.69
C GLN A 83 -7.88 -14.60 -11.47
N ARG A 84 -9.06 -15.12 -11.10
CA ARG A 84 -9.77 -14.70 -9.90
C ARG A 84 -8.96 -15.02 -8.65
N ASP A 85 -8.42 -16.22 -8.55
CA ASP A 85 -7.56 -16.62 -7.42
C ASP A 85 -6.29 -15.78 -7.35
N GLN A 86 -5.69 -15.47 -8.50
CA GLN A 86 -4.54 -14.57 -8.55
C GLN A 86 -4.88 -13.16 -8.08
N VAL A 87 -6.04 -12.61 -8.46
CA VAL A 87 -6.50 -11.29 -7.97
C VAL A 87 -6.74 -11.33 -6.46
N HIS A 88 -7.30 -12.42 -5.92
CA HIS A 88 -7.45 -12.58 -4.47
C HIS A 88 -6.11 -12.58 -3.74
N ARG A 89 -5.09 -13.30 -4.25
CA ARG A 89 -3.74 -13.28 -3.68
C ARG A 89 -3.12 -11.88 -3.72
N LEU A 90 -3.22 -11.20 -4.87
CA LEU A 90 -2.71 -9.82 -5.02
C LEU A 90 -3.39 -8.84 -4.07
N ARG A 91 -4.68 -9.04 -3.76
CA ARG A 91 -5.39 -8.24 -2.76
C ARG A 91 -4.79 -8.45 -1.38
N ASP A 92 -4.52 -9.70 -1.01
CA ASP A 92 -3.96 -10.04 0.29
C ASP A 92 -2.52 -9.49 0.42
N ASP A 93 -1.74 -9.50 -0.67
CA ASP A 93 -0.43 -8.85 -0.74
C ASP A 93 -0.52 -7.33 -0.54
N VAL A 94 -1.52 -6.66 -1.15
CA VAL A 94 -1.79 -5.23 -0.93
C VAL A 94 -2.10 -4.94 0.54
N LEU A 95 -2.93 -5.76 1.18
CA LEU A 95 -3.27 -5.60 2.58
C LEU A 95 -2.05 -5.80 3.48
N ALA A 96 -1.22 -6.80 3.20
CA ALA A 96 0.02 -7.05 3.92
C ALA A 96 1.03 -5.89 3.77
N ALA A 97 1.27 -5.43 2.54
CA ALA A 97 2.18 -4.32 2.26
C ALA A 97 1.69 -3.00 2.87
N SER A 98 0.38 -2.73 2.79
CA SER A 98 -0.23 -1.55 3.42
C SER A 98 -0.06 -1.57 4.95
N ARG A 99 -0.30 -2.73 5.58
CA ARG A 99 -0.07 -2.89 7.02
C ARG A 99 1.39 -2.70 7.39
N ALA A 100 2.32 -3.25 6.61
CA ALA A 100 3.76 -3.05 6.84
C ALA A 100 4.15 -1.56 6.74
N ALA A 101 3.61 -0.83 5.76
CA ALA A 101 3.83 0.61 5.63
C ALA A 101 3.26 1.42 6.81
N GLN A 102 2.09 1.03 7.34
CA GLN A 102 1.51 1.65 8.53
C GLN A 102 2.35 1.42 9.78
N LEU A 103 2.86 0.19 9.96
CA LEU A 103 3.77 -0.13 11.07
C LEU A 103 5.07 0.67 10.98
N ALA A 104 5.68 0.74 9.78
CA ALA A 104 6.87 1.54 9.55
C ALA A 104 6.63 3.02 9.83
N HIS A 105 5.50 3.60 9.39
CA HIS A 105 5.14 4.99 9.68
C HIS A 105 4.97 5.25 11.19
N ALA A 106 4.34 4.32 11.92
CA ALA A 106 4.18 4.43 13.36
C ALA A 106 5.54 4.39 14.08
N GLU A 107 6.46 3.54 13.62
CA GLU A 107 7.84 3.46 14.10
C GLU A 107 8.61 4.76 13.81
N THR A 108 8.57 5.27 12.58
CA THR A 108 9.18 6.55 12.22
C THR A 108 8.67 7.68 13.11
N ARG A 109 7.36 7.77 13.35
CA ARG A 109 6.78 8.76 14.27
C ARG A 109 7.24 8.59 15.71
N ARG A 110 7.40 7.35 16.20
CA ARG A 110 7.92 7.07 17.53
C ARG A 110 9.35 7.61 17.65
N ILE A 111 10.21 7.28 16.69
CA ILE A 111 11.62 7.71 16.68
C ILE A 111 11.72 9.24 16.52
N GLN A 112 10.88 9.87 15.70
CA GLN A 112 10.86 11.33 15.58
C GLN A 112 10.52 12.04 16.91
N LYS A 113 9.73 11.43 17.79
CA LYS A 113 9.48 11.99 19.13
C LYS A 113 10.74 12.04 19.99
N HIS A 114 11.70 11.14 19.76
CA HIS A 114 12.99 11.16 20.45
C HIS A 114 13.77 12.46 20.18
N LYS A 115 13.50 13.22 19.10
CA LYS A 115 14.07 14.57 18.90
C LYS A 115 13.71 15.53 20.03
N ALA A 116 12.44 15.53 20.45
CA ALA A 116 11.97 16.38 21.54
C ALA A 116 12.55 15.91 22.89
N THR A 117 12.59 14.59 23.10
CA THR A 117 13.23 13.98 24.28
C THR A 117 14.71 14.34 24.36
N PHE A 118 15.44 14.30 23.25
CA PHE A 118 16.85 14.67 23.16
C PHE A 118 17.05 16.13 23.56
N ARG A 119 16.29 17.06 23.00
CA ARG A 119 16.38 18.49 23.33
C ARG A 119 16.15 18.74 24.83
N ALA A 120 15.04 18.25 25.36
CA ALA A 120 14.72 18.41 26.77
C ALA A 120 15.76 17.76 27.71
N GLY A 121 16.34 16.64 27.29
CA GLY A 121 17.43 15.97 28.02
C GLY A 121 18.73 16.76 27.98
N ALA A 122 19.13 17.24 26.80
CA ALA A 122 20.31 18.07 26.60
C ALA A 122 20.24 19.36 27.43
N ASP A 123 19.09 20.05 27.43
CA ASP A 123 18.86 21.27 28.22
C ASP A 123 19.03 20.99 29.73
N ARG A 124 18.52 19.86 30.21
CA ARG A 124 18.68 19.44 31.63
C ARG A 124 20.13 19.13 31.98
N ILE A 125 20.86 18.48 31.08
CA ILE A 125 22.28 18.14 31.26
C ILE A 125 23.12 19.43 31.33
N VAL A 126 22.92 20.36 30.39
CA VAL A 126 23.60 21.65 30.36
C VAL A 126 23.28 22.47 31.63
N ALA A 127 22.01 22.54 32.02
CA ALA A 127 21.62 23.24 33.25
C ALA A 127 22.22 22.59 34.52
N ALA A 128 22.33 21.25 34.55
CA ALA A 128 22.97 20.53 35.65
C ALA A 128 24.49 20.79 35.69
N LEU A 129 25.14 20.81 34.52
CA LEU A 129 26.55 21.14 34.35
C LEU A 129 26.82 22.54 34.92
N ASP A 130 26.07 23.54 34.48
CA ASP A 130 26.16 24.92 34.96
C ASP A 130 25.96 25.04 36.48
N ARG A 131 24.94 24.36 37.03
CA ARG A 131 24.66 24.43 38.47
C ARG A 131 25.76 23.75 39.29
N ARG A 132 26.29 22.63 38.83
CA ARG A 132 27.34 21.87 39.53
C ARG A 132 28.68 22.60 39.46
N THR A 133 29.07 23.16 38.31
CA THR A 133 30.27 24.00 38.17
C THR A 133 30.20 25.22 39.10
N ILE A 134 29.13 26.01 39.04
CA ILE A 134 28.96 27.20 39.89
C ILE A 134 28.98 26.82 41.38
N ARG A 135 28.33 25.72 41.77
CA ARG A 135 28.33 25.25 43.16
C ARG A 135 29.71 24.80 43.63
N ALA A 136 30.49 24.13 42.79
CA ALA A 136 31.85 23.73 43.11
C ALA A 136 32.76 24.96 43.32
N LEU A 137 32.64 25.96 42.45
CA LEU A 137 33.35 27.24 42.58
C LEU A 137 32.95 27.98 43.87
N ARG A 138 31.66 28.03 44.22
CA ARG A 138 31.19 28.63 45.49
C ARG A 138 31.77 27.96 46.74
N LYS A 139 32.14 26.68 46.68
CA LYS A 139 32.73 25.95 47.81
C LYS A 139 34.24 26.22 47.98
N GLY A 140 34.79 27.22 47.29
CA GLY A 140 36.20 27.60 47.41
C GLY A 140 37.15 26.65 46.68
N LYS A 141 36.64 25.80 45.78
CA LYS A 141 37.43 24.78 45.08
C LYS A 141 38.06 25.30 43.79
N TRP A 142 38.41 26.58 43.79
CA TRP A 142 39.12 27.25 42.70
C TRP A 142 40.48 26.61 42.42
N ARG A 143 41.16 26.07 43.45
CA ARG A 143 42.41 25.32 43.27
C ARG A 143 42.21 24.03 42.46
N SER A 144 41.05 23.40 42.56
CA SER A 144 40.71 22.22 41.75
C SER A 144 40.51 22.55 40.27
N VAL A 145 40.29 23.82 39.93
CA VAL A 145 40.26 24.33 38.54
C VAL A 145 41.69 24.38 37.97
N GLU A 146 42.66 24.79 38.78
CA GLU A 146 44.09 24.85 38.43
C GLU A 146 44.72 23.45 38.36
N ASP A 147 44.31 22.55 39.26
CA ASP A 147 44.81 21.17 39.34
C ASP A 147 44.09 20.18 38.39
N GLY A 148 43.10 20.63 37.62
CA GLY A 148 42.30 19.78 36.73
C GLY A 148 41.35 18.78 37.44
N SER A 149 41.27 18.83 38.77
CA SER A 149 40.43 17.95 39.61
C SER A 149 38.95 18.35 39.64
N LEU A 150 38.58 19.53 39.10
CA LEU A 150 37.19 20.01 39.07
C LEU A 150 36.24 19.06 38.30
N ALA A 151 36.76 18.34 37.31
CA ALA A 151 35.98 17.37 36.53
C ALA A 151 35.36 16.26 37.39
N ALA A 152 36.06 15.79 38.42
CA ALA A 152 35.55 14.73 39.32
C ALA A 152 34.38 15.22 40.20
N GLU A 153 34.22 16.53 40.36
CA GLU A 153 33.17 17.12 41.19
C GLU A 153 31.95 17.57 40.38
N VAL A 154 32.17 17.84 39.09
CA VAL A 154 31.14 18.20 38.12
C VAL A 154 30.85 16.98 37.26
N ASP A 155 30.55 15.86 37.92
CA ASP A 155 30.15 14.64 37.23
C ASP A 155 28.70 14.78 36.74
N VAL A 156 28.43 14.52 35.46
CA VAL A 156 27.08 14.52 34.85
C VAL A 156 26.81 13.20 34.10
N SER A 157 27.68 12.20 34.26
CA SER A 157 27.61 10.89 33.58
C SER A 157 26.24 10.23 33.67
N ALA A 158 25.66 10.15 34.88
CA ALA A 158 24.35 9.53 35.10
C ALA A 158 23.20 10.20 34.31
N LEU A 159 23.28 11.51 34.00
CA LEU A 159 22.27 12.17 33.16
C LEU A 159 22.49 11.89 31.67
N LEU A 160 23.74 11.70 31.25
CA LEU A 160 24.07 11.29 29.89
C LEU A 160 23.64 9.84 29.63
N ASP A 161 23.82 8.96 30.62
CA ASP A 161 23.37 7.57 30.56
C ASP A 161 21.84 7.48 30.53
N ASP A 162 21.14 8.20 31.41
CA ASP A 162 19.67 8.29 31.41
C ASP A 162 19.12 8.85 30.09
N LEU A 163 19.84 9.80 29.46
CA LEU A 163 19.49 10.30 28.14
C LEU A 163 19.67 9.22 27.06
N ALA A 164 20.78 8.46 27.09
CA ALA A 164 21.03 7.39 26.13
C ALA A 164 19.97 6.28 26.24
N ASP A 165 19.61 5.89 27.46
CA ASP A 165 18.57 4.89 27.74
C ASP A 165 17.20 5.34 27.21
N LYS A 166 16.81 6.59 27.48
CA LYS A 166 15.53 7.16 27.01
C LYS A 166 15.43 7.27 25.49
N LEU A 167 16.56 7.37 24.81
CA LEU A 167 16.62 7.46 23.35
C LEU A 167 16.77 6.10 22.69
N GLU A 168 16.86 5.01 23.47
CA GLU A 168 17.10 3.64 22.99
C GLU A 168 18.35 3.55 22.09
N LEU A 169 19.38 4.35 22.40
CA LEU A 169 20.62 4.40 21.63
C LEU A 169 21.54 3.27 22.09
N ILE A 170 21.48 2.13 21.40
CA ILE A 170 22.25 0.94 21.75
C ILE A 170 23.71 1.09 21.28
N GLY A 171 24.61 1.10 22.26
CA GLY A 171 26.04 0.87 22.10
C GLY A 171 26.83 2.07 21.54
N ASP A 172 28.13 2.05 21.81
CA ASP A 172 29.09 2.89 21.11
C ASP A 172 29.30 2.30 19.72
N ARG A 173 28.33 2.52 18.81
CA ARG A 173 28.67 2.47 17.39
C ARG A 173 29.71 3.54 17.17
N GLU A 174 30.96 3.14 16.99
CA GLU A 174 32.06 4.00 16.55
C GLU A 174 31.57 4.74 15.31
N ILE A 175 31.15 5.99 15.51
CA ILE A 175 30.89 6.88 14.41
C ILE A 175 32.28 7.20 13.88
N ALA A 176 32.63 6.63 12.73
CA ALA A 176 33.95 6.75 12.10
C ALA A 176 34.36 8.20 11.74
N ASP A 177 33.55 9.20 12.09
CA ASP A 177 33.80 10.61 11.88
C ASP A 177 33.88 11.35 13.22
N HIS A 178 35.08 11.43 13.77
CA HIS A 178 35.47 12.32 14.86
C HIS A 178 36.51 13.31 14.32
N PRO A 179 36.57 14.61 14.70
CA PRO A 179 35.72 15.38 15.62
C PRO A 179 34.97 16.53 14.91
N LEU A 180 33.84 16.95 15.48
CA LEU A 180 33.25 18.29 15.34
C LEU A 180 33.13 18.86 13.91
N GLN A 181 32.05 18.48 13.23
CA GLN A 181 31.47 19.38 12.22
C GLN A 181 31.10 20.69 12.93
N ASP A 182 31.42 21.84 12.31
CA ASP A 182 31.36 23.22 12.82
C ASP A 182 30.26 23.59 13.84
N PRO A 183 28.99 23.13 13.78
CA PRO A 183 27.97 23.62 14.71
C PRO A 183 28.14 23.23 16.19
N TRP A 184 28.80 22.10 16.51
CA TRP A 184 28.96 21.71 17.92
C TRP A 184 30.17 22.37 18.59
N LEU A 185 31.14 22.83 17.79
CA LEU A 185 32.23 23.69 18.26
C LEU A 185 31.70 25.04 18.70
N THR A 186 30.83 25.66 17.90
CA THR A 186 30.20 26.93 18.27
C THR A 186 29.35 26.79 19.53
N VAL A 187 28.63 25.67 19.68
CA VAL A 187 27.87 25.38 20.93
C VAL A 187 28.81 25.20 22.13
N GLU A 188 29.95 24.53 21.95
CA GLU A 188 30.95 24.39 23.01
C GLU A 188 31.51 25.76 23.42
N ASP A 189 31.90 26.58 22.45
CA ASP A 189 32.48 27.91 22.66
C ASP A 189 31.45 28.85 23.31
N ASP A 190 30.18 28.86 22.86
CA ASP A 190 29.09 29.62 23.48
C ASP A 190 28.84 29.19 24.95
N LEU A 191 28.89 27.89 25.23
CA LEU A 191 28.75 27.37 26.60
C LEU A 191 29.93 27.79 27.48
N LEU A 192 31.16 27.73 26.95
CA LEU A 192 32.36 28.18 27.65
C LEU A 192 32.32 29.68 27.94
N GLU A 193 31.95 30.50 26.96
CA GLU A 193 31.83 31.95 27.10
C GLU A 193 30.73 32.34 28.09
N THR A 194 29.54 31.74 27.99
CA THR A 194 28.42 32.05 28.90
C THR A 194 28.69 31.61 30.33
N LEU A 195 29.42 30.51 30.54
CA LEU A 195 29.81 30.04 31.87
C LEU A 195 30.93 30.92 32.44
N ALA A 196 31.96 31.23 31.67
CA ALA A 196 33.04 32.13 32.07
C ALA A 196 32.51 33.53 32.42
N ALA A 197 31.63 34.10 31.60
CA ALA A 197 31.00 35.39 31.86
C ALA A 197 30.16 35.39 33.15
N ARG A 198 29.39 34.33 33.40
CA ARG A 198 28.60 34.18 34.64
C ARG A 198 29.47 34.05 35.89
N VAL A 199 30.61 33.36 35.79
CA VAL A 199 31.58 33.22 36.88
C VAL A 199 32.26 34.56 37.17
N LEU A 200 32.70 35.29 36.14
CA LEU A 200 33.31 36.61 36.26
C LEU A 200 32.35 37.66 36.82
N ASN A 201 31.10 37.71 36.32
CA ASN A 201 30.07 38.64 36.80
C ASN A 201 29.75 38.45 38.30
N ARG A 202 29.83 37.22 38.81
CA ARG A 202 29.62 36.91 40.22
C ARG A 202 30.86 37.10 41.10
N ALA A 203 32.07 36.97 40.54
CA ALA A 203 33.32 37.23 41.25
C ALA A 203 33.64 38.74 41.38
N SER A 204 33.10 39.59 40.51
CA SER A 204 33.24 41.05 40.61
C SER A 204 31.88 41.77 40.53
N PRO A 205 31.07 41.78 41.62
CA PRO A 205 29.76 42.44 41.60
C PRO A 205 29.84 43.96 41.42
N THR A 206 31.03 44.56 41.51
CA THR A 206 31.25 46.01 41.35
C THR A 206 31.42 46.49 39.90
N ARG A 207 31.41 45.60 38.89
CA ARG A 207 31.48 45.96 37.46
C ARG A 207 30.15 45.91 36.70
N SER A 208 29.04 45.61 37.37
CA SER A 208 27.72 45.48 36.76
C SER A 208 27.09 46.84 36.46
N ARG A 209 27.32 47.40 35.26
CA ARG A 209 26.37 48.40 34.70
C ARG A 209 26.25 48.50 33.18
N SER A 210 26.66 47.51 32.39
CA SER A 210 26.39 47.55 30.94
C SER A 210 26.04 46.23 30.24
N LEU A 211 26.06 45.08 30.92
CA LEU A 211 25.60 43.82 30.33
C LEU A 211 24.39 43.31 31.11
N ASN A 212 23.20 43.65 30.63
CA ASN A 212 21.92 43.13 31.11
C ASN A 212 21.82 41.64 30.77
N LEU A 213 22.36 40.78 31.63
CA LEU A 213 22.02 39.36 31.66
C LEU A 213 20.94 39.16 32.75
N PRO A 214 19.84 38.46 32.45
CA PRO A 214 18.78 38.24 33.44
C PRO A 214 19.28 37.36 34.59
N ASP A 215 19.13 37.87 35.82
CA ASP A 215 19.35 37.11 37.05
C ASP A 215 18.29 36.01 37.18
N LEU A 216 18.73 34.76 37.26
CA LEU A 216 17.87 33.57 37.41
C LEU A 216 17.70 33.15 38.89
N ASP A 217 18.05 34.01 39.85
CA ASP A 217 17.82 33.74 41.28
C ASP A 217 16.42 34.18 41.75
N THR A 218 15.50 34.53 40.83
CA THR A 218 14.07 34.49 41.14
C THR A 218 13.60 33.03 41.18
N PRO A 219 12.93 32.57 42.25
CA PRO A 219 12.31 31.25 42.25
C PRO A 219 11.19 31.22 41.22
N VAL A 220 11.50 30.78 40.00
CA VAL A 220 10.50 30.49 38.97
C VAL A 220 9.69 29.29 39.46
N ALA A 221 8.42 29.52 39.76
CA ALA A 221 7.46 28.45 39.99
C ALA A 221 7.48 27.47 38.81
N GLU A 222 7.39 26.17 39.08
CA GLU A 222 7.63 25.05 38.16
C GLU A 222 6.67 24.92 36.96
N THR A 223 6.03 26.00 36.51
CA THR A 223 5.13 25.99 35.36
C THR A 223 5.31 27.24 34.51
N GLU A 224 6.41 27.35 33.78
CA GLU A 224 6.50 28.27 32.64
C GLU A 224 7.57 27.78 31.66
N THR A 225 7.11 27.48 30.44
CA THR A 225 7.91 27.19 29.26
C THR A 225 8.84 28.36 28.96
N PHE A 226 10.13 28.09 28.83
CA PHE A 226 11.14 29.10 28.52
C PHE A 226 11.00 29.54 27.05
N GLU A 227 10.57 30.79 26.83
CA GLU A 227 10.61 31.47 25.53
C GLU A 227 11.73 32.51 25.50
N PHE A 228 12.39 32.64 24.34
CA PHE A 228 13.47 33.58 24.04
C PHE A 228 13.02 35.05 24.21
N PRO A 229 13.84 35.98 24.78
CA PRO A 229 13.38 37.34 24.99
C PRO A 229 13.78 38.31 23.86
N LEU A 230 12.80 39.05 23.35
CA LEU A 230 12.99 40.40 22.82
C LEU A 230 12.27 41.40 23.74
N SER A 231 13.08 42.26 24.37
CA SER A 231 12.78 43.64 24.79
C SER A 231 11.83 43.91 25.98
N PRO A 232 12.00 45.08 26.67
CA PRO A 232 11.91 45.17 28.12
C PRO A 232 10.80 46.11 28.65
N THR A 233 10.36 45.89 29.89
CA THR A 233 9.70 46.92 30.72
C THR A 233 10.03 46.75 32.21
N SER A 234 10.78 47.72 32.74
CA SER A 234 10.72 48.44 34.04
C SER A 234 9.44 48.19 34.90
N SER A 235 9.36 48.29 36.24
CA SER A 235 10.20 48.82 37.34
C SER A 235 9.63 48.44 38.72
N ASP A 236 10.50 48.54 39.74
CA ASP A 236 10.31 48.95 41.15
C ASP A 236 10.28 47.92 42.30
N PRO A 237 10.83 48.28 43.50
CA PRO A 237 11.56 47.36 44.37
C PRO A 237 10.92 47.21 45.76
N LEU A 238 11.18 46.08 46.42
CA LEU A 238 11.08 45.97 47.87
C LEU A 238 12.24 45.12 48.41
N ALA A 239 12.96 45.74 49.34
CA ALA A 239 14.12 45.21 50.04
C ALA A 239 13.78 44.04 50.97
N LEU A 240 14.77 43.17 51.22
CA LEU A 240 15.13 42.49 52.48
C LEU A 240 16.27 41.48 52.20
N PRO A 241 16.97 40.96 53.23
CA PRO A 241 18.04 41.59 54.01
C PRO A 241 19.45 41.19 53.52
N GLU A 242 20.46 41.96 53.94
CA GLU A 242 21.90 41.65 53.81
C GLU A 242 22.20 40.20 54.25
N LEU A 243 22.56 39.35 53.28
CA LEU A 243 23.28 38.11 53.52
C LEU A 243 24.78 38.42 53.39
N VAL A 244 25.41 38.42 54.57
CA VAL A 244 26.85 38.32 54.85
C VAL A 244 27.69 37.91 53.64
N ASP A 245 28.56 38.83 53.23
CA ASP A 245 29.62 38.65 52.24
C ASP A 245 30.41 37.35 52.45
N PRO A 246 30.55 36.48 51.44
CA PRO A 246 31.66 35.55 51.37
C PRO A 246 32.81 36.23 50.60
N GLN A 247 33.35 37.33 51.12
CA GLN A 247 34.47 38.03 50.46
C GLN A 247 35.82 37.31 50.60
N ASP A 248 35.92 36.25 51.39
CA ASP A 248 37.20 35.59 51.71
C ASP A 248 37.51 34.30 50.94
N LEU A 249 36.85 34.03 49.81
CA LEU A 249 37.12 32.82 48.99
C LEU A 249 37.27 33.11 47.49
N LEU A 250 37.71 34.31 47.14
CA LEU A 250 38.11 34.64 45.76
C LEU A 250 39.63 34.63 45.64
N PRO A 251 40.19 34.13 44.51
CA PRO A 251 41.62 34.17 44.28
C PRO A 251 42.11 35.62 44.26
N SER A 252 43.29 35.85 44.83
CA SER A 252 43.97 37.15 44.94
C SER A 252 44.48 37.73 43.61
N HIS A 253 44.12 37.13 42.48
CA HIS A 253 44.54 37.53 41.14
C HIS A 253 43.32 37.77 40.23
N PRO A 254 43.38 38.77 39.32
CA PRO A 254 42.31 38.98 38.36
C PRO A 254 42.16 37.72 37.51
N LEU A 255 40.97 37.12 37.55
CA LEU A 255 40.64 35.94 36.74
C LEU A 255 40.61 36.35 35.26
N ASP A 256 41.55 35.82 34.49
CA ASP A 256 41.62 35.99 33.04
C ASP A 256 40.53 35.13 32.38
N PRO A 257 39.64 35.69 31.53
CA PRO A 257 38.61 34.92 30.82
C PRO A 257 39.19 33.75 30.02
N ASP A 258 40.36 33.92 29.40
CA ASP A 258 41.00 32.89 28.57
C ASP A 258 41.53 31.72 29.43
N ALA A 259 41.95 31.99 30.66
CA ALA A 259 42.36 30.96 31.62
C ALA A 259 41.15 30.17 32.15
N LEU A 260 40.00 30.83 32.34
CA LEU A 260 38.76 30.18 32.77
C LEU A 260 38.18 29.27 31.69
N THR A 261 38.14 29.73 30.42
CA THR A 261 37.68 28.90 29.30
C THR A 261 38.59 27.68 29.10
N ALA A 262 39.92 27.87 29.19
CA ALA A 262 40.88 26.77 29.15
C ALA A 262 40.67 25.73 30.26
N ALA A 263 40.29 26.18 31.47
CA ALA A 263 40.05 25.29 32.60
C ALA A 263 38.68 24.61 32.59
N PHE A 264 37.66 25.21 31.98
CA PHE A 264 36.34 24.58 31.83
C PHE A 264 36.22 23.64 30.63
N ARG A 265 37.04 23.83 29.59
CA ARG A 265 37.09 22.98 28.41
C ARG A 265 37.20 21.47 28.73
N PRO A 266 38.08 20.96 29.62
CA PRO A 266 38.14 19.53 29.94
C PRO A 266 36.88 18.96 30.62
N ILE A 267 35.95 19.82 31.06
CA ILE A 267 34.68 19.43 31.70
C ILE A 267 33.52 19.52 30.70
N ILE A 268 33.47 20.60 29.92
CA ILE A 268 32.40 20.85 28.95
C ILE A 268 32.59 19.99 27.70
N HIS A 269 33.83 19.87 27.21
CA HIS A 269 34.13 19.17 25.95
C HIS A 269 33.65 17.72 25.94
N PRO A 270 33.89 16.88 26.96
CA PRO A 270 33.40 15.49 26.97
C PRO A 270 31.86 15.40 26.95
N VAL A 271 31.18 16.33 27.62
CA VAL A 271 29.70 16.37 27.68
C VAL A 271 29.12 16.76 26.32
N VAL A 272 29.63 17.84 25.72
CA VAL A 272 29.22 18.30 24.38
C VAL A 272 29.51 17.22 23.35
N LEU A 273 30.68 16.57 23.44
CA LEU A 273 31.05 15.49 22.55
C LEU A 273 30.08 14.30 22.65
N THR A 274 29.72 13.91 23.87
CA THR A 274 28.75 12.84 24.10
C THR A 274 27.38 13.21 23.53
N LEU A 275 26.90 14.44 23.78
CA LEU A 275 25.64 14.94 23.23
C LEU A 275 25.66 14.99 21.69
N ALA A 276 26.76 15.42 21.08
CA ALA A 276 26.93 15.45 19.63
C ALA A 276 26.89 14.03 19.02
N THR A 277 27.59 13.08 19.65
CA THR A 277 27.57 11.67 19.26
C THR A 277 26.15 11.10 19.33
N ARG A 278 25.44 11.30 20.44
CA ARG A 278 24.06 10.82 20.63
C ARG A 278 23.08 11.51 19.66
N HIS A 279 23.26 12.81 19.40
CA HIS A 279 22.48 13.55 18.40
C HIS A 279 22.64 12.94 17.00
N ARG A 280 23.88 12.62 16.61
CA ARG A 280 24.16 12.02 15.31
C ARG A 280 23.59 10.60 15.21
N GLN A 281 23.72 9.78 16.25
CA GLN A 281 23.11 8.44 16.30
C GLN A 281 21.58 8.52 16.16
N LEU A 282 20.95 9.45 16.87
CA LEU A 282 19.52 9.69 16.77
C LEU A 282 19.13 10.10 15.33
N HIS A 283 19.85 11.04 14.72
CA HIS A 283 19.62 11.45 13.35
C HIS A 283 19.74 10.28 12.35
N GLN A 284 20.77 9.44 12.49
CA GLN A 284 20.94 8.25 11.66
C GLN A 284 19.76 7.28 11.83
N GLN A 285 19.31 7.03 13.06
CA GLN A 285 18.14 6.17 13.30
C GLN A 285 16.86 6.74 12.67
N ILE A 286 16.67 8.06 12.71
CA ILE A 286 15.53 8.73 12.07
C ILE A 286 15.61 8.55 10.56
N ASP A 287 16.76 8.83 9.96
CA ASP A 287 16.96 8.74 8.51
C ASP A 287 16.76 7.30 8.03
N GLU A 288 17.30 6.32 8.76
CA GLU A 288 17.08 4.89 8.49
C GLU A 288 15.59 4.51 8.59
N ALA A 289 14.87 4.99 9.61
CA ALA A 289 13.45 4.71 9.78
C ALA A 289 12.60 5.38 8.70
N GLU A 290 12.96 6.59 8.28
CA GLU A 290 12.30 7.30 7.17
C GLU A 290 12.54 6.59 5.83
N GLN A 291 13.76 6.12 5.57
CA GLN A 291 14.07 5.33 4.37
C GLN A 291 13.27 4.02 4.36
N ARG A 292 13.27 3.27 5.47
CA ARG A 292 12.47 2.03 5.60
C ARG A 292 10.99 2.30 5.34
N PHE A 293 10.44 3.39 5.89
CA PHE A 293 9.06 3.78 5.63
C PHE A 293 8.82 4.08 4.14
N GLN A 294 9.69 4.86 3.49
CA GLN A 294 9.58 5.15 2.06
C GLN A 294 9.64 3.89 1.20
N ASP A 295 10.50 2.94 1.53
CA ASP A 295 10.59 1.66 0.83
C ASP A 295 9.31 0.84 0.99
N ARG A 296 8.73 0.78 2.21
CA ARG A 296 7.43 0.13 2.41
C ARG A 296 6.29 0.81 1.66
N VAL A 297 6.31 2.13 1.55
CA VAL A 297 5.34 2.87 0.71
C VAL A 297 5.50 2.47 -0.75
N ARG A 298 6.73 2.41 -1.27
CA ARG A 298 7.00 1.96 -2.64
C ARG A 298 6.50 0.54 -2.88
N GLU A 299 6.81 -0.40 -1.99
CA GLU A 299 6.29 -1.77 -2.04
C GLU A 299 4.76 -1.81 -2.07
N SER A 300 4.10 -1.03 -1.19
CA SER A 300 2.64 -0.92 -1.17
C SER A 300 2.07 -0.35 -2.46
N THR A 301 2.72 0.63 -3.08
CA THR A 301 2.27 1.19 -4.37
C THR A 301 2.40 0.17 -5.50
N LEU A 302 3.52 -0.56 -5.56
CA LEU A 302 3.74 -1.62 -6.54
C LEU A 302 2.71 -2.74 -6.41
N ALA A 303 2.38 -3.13 -5.17
CA ALA A 303 1.34 -4.12 -4.91
C ALA A 303 -0.04 -3.65 -5.40
N VAL A 304 -0.40 -2.38 -5.16
CA VAL A 304 -1.67 -1.81 -5.63
C VAL A 304 -1.73 -1.79 -7.16
N ASP A 305 -0.63 -1.41 -7.82
CA ASP A 305 -0.55 -1.40 -9.28
C ASP A 305 -0.67 -2.82 -9.86
N ALA A 306 -0.01 -3.81 -9.25
CA ALA A 306 -0.13 -5.21 -9.63
C ALA A 306 -1.58 -5.71 -9.48
N HIS A 307 -2.24 -5.40 -8.35
CA HIS A 307 -3.65 -5.73 -8.12
C HIS A 307 -4.56 -5.04 -9.16
N ARG A 308 -4.36 -3.75 -9.45
CA ARG A 308 -5.12 -3.01 -10.47
C ARG A 308 -4.98 -3.64 -11.85
N GLN A 309 -3.76 -4.02 -12.25
CA GLN A 309 -3.51 -4.71 -13.50
C GLN A 309 -4.19 -6.09 -13.52
N GLY A 310 -4.12 -6.83 -12.41
CA GLY A 310 -4.79 -8.12 -12.24
C GLY A 310 -6.30 -8.02 -12.43
N VAL A 311 -6.95 -7.06 -11.76
CA VAL A 311 -8.39 -6.80 -11.90
C VAL A 311 -8.76 -6.42 -13.34
N SER A 312 -7.95 -5.61 -14.01
CA SER A 312 -8.19 -5.25 -15.42
C SER A 312 -8.12 -6.47 -16.34
N LYS A 313 -7.14 -7.36 -16.14
CA LYS A 313 -7.02 -8.63 -16.88
C LYS A 313 -8.21 -9.55 -16.63
N MET A 314 -8.61 -9.72 -15.36
CA MET A 314 -9.78 -10.52 -14.97
C MET A 314 -11.07 -9.97 -15.59
N HIS A 315 -11.26 -8.64 -15.60
CA HIS A 315 -12.42 -8.02 -16.23
C HIS A 315 -12.48 -8.32 -17.74
N ARG A 316 -11.35 -8.18 -18.44
CA ARG A 316 -11.26 -8.54 -19.86
C ARG A 316 -11.54 -10.02 -20.11
N ALA A 317 -11.04 -10.92 -19.26
CA ALA A 317 -11.32 -12.35 -19.38
C ALA A 317 -12.81 -12.66 -19.15
N THR A 318 -13.43 -12.00 -18.18
CA THR A 318 -14.87 -12.14 -17.90
C THR A 318 -15.73 -11.71 -19.10
N LEU A 319 -15.37 -10.60 -19.76
CA LEU A 319 -16.06 -10.17 -20.99
C LEU A 319 -15.89 -11.18 -22.13
N LYS A 320 -14.68 -11.73 -22.30
CA LYS A 320 -14.42 -12.76 -23.32
C LYS A 320 -15.22 -14.04 -23.05
N LEU A 321 -15.29 -14.48 -21.79
CA LEU A 321 -16.06 -15.64 -21.38
C LEU A 321 -17.55 -15.43 -21.69
N ARG A 322 -18.11 -14.27 -21.31
CA ARG A 322 -19.51 -13.93 -21.64
C ARG A 322 -19.78 -13.92 -23.14
N ASN A 323 -18.83 -13.46 -23.96
CA ASN A 323 -18.95 -13.51 -25.41
C ASN A 323 -18.94 -14.95 -25.95
N LEU A 324 -18.09 -15.82 -25.40
CA LEU A 324 -18.05 -17.24 -25.76
C LEU A 324 -19.34 -17.97 -25.34
N GLU A 325 -19.88 -17.68 -24.16
CA GLU A 325 -21.17 -18.23 -23.70
C GLU A 325 -22.31 -17.76 -24.60
N GLY A 326 -22.27 -16.51 -25.06
CA GLY A 326 -23.21 -15.99 -26.04
C GLY A 326 -23.09 -16.66 -27.42
N LEU A 327 -21.88 -17.08 -27.83
CA LEU A 327 -21.68 -17.84 -29.06
C LEU A 327 -22.20 -19.28 -28.92
N GLU A 328 -21.97 -19.93 -27.78
CA GLU A 328 -22.54 -21.27 -27.50
C GLU A 328 -24.08 -21.25 -27.54
N GLN A 329 -24.70 -20.24 -26.93
CA GLN A 329 -26.16 -20.08 -26.98
C GLN A 329 -26.68 -19.91 -28.41
N ARG A 330 -25.99 -19.09 -29.22
CA ARG A 330 -26.36 -18.90 -30.63
C ARG A 330 -26.17 -20.17 -31.45
N GLU A 331 -25.07 -20.90 -31.24
CA GLU A 331 -24.88 -22.19 -31.91
C GLU A 331 -25.99 -23.18 -31.53
N LEU A 332 -26.40 -23.24 -30.25
CA LEU A 332 -27.53 -24.09 -29.83
C LEU A 332 -28.83 -23.70 -30.54
N GLU A 333 -29.16 -22.41 -30.56
CA GLU A 333 -30.35 -21.90 -31.25
C GLU A 333 -30.31 -22.18 -32.76
N GLU A 334 -29.15 -22.01 -33.40
CA GLU A 334 -28.95 -22.30 -34.82
C GLU A 334 -29.08 -23.81 -35.11
N GLN A 335 -28.56 -24.67 -34.22
CA GLN A 335 -28.73 -26.11 -34.36
C GLN A 335 -30.20 -26.52 -34.29
N ASP A 336 -30.94 -25.98 -33.34
CA ASP A 336 -32.37 -26.27 -33.18
C ASP A 336 -33.16 -25.82 -34.42
N ARG A 337 -32.86 -24.62 -34.94
CA ARG A 337 -33.45 -24.11 -36.19
C ARG A 337 -33.13 -25.00 -37.39
N LEU A 338 -31.86 -25.37 -37.60
CA LEU A 338 -31.45 -26.25 -38.70
C LEU A 338 -32.09 -27.63 -38.60
N MET A 339 -32.25 -28.16 -37.39
CA MET A 339 -32.94 -29.44 -37.15
C MET A 339 -34.44 -29.37 -37.41
N GLU A 340 -35.09 -28.25 -37.09
CA GLU A 340 -36.50 -27.99 -37.44
C GLU A 340 -36.68 -27.89 -38.97
N GLU A 341 -35.84 -27.10 -39.65
CA GLU A 341 -35.86 -26.99 -41.12
C GLU A 341 -35.59 -28.34 -41.80
N LEU A 342 -34.68 -29.15 -41.25
CA LEU A 342 -34.43 -30.50 -41.75
C LEU A 342 -35.64 -31.42 -41.56
N ARG A 343 -36.34 -31.34 -40.43
CA ARG A 343 -37.58 -32.10 -40.21
C ARG A 343 -38.66 -31.69 -41.20
N ASP A 344 -38.86 -30.39 -41.39
CA ASP A 344 -39.87 -29.85 -42.30
C ASP A 344 -39.59 -30.24 -43.76
N THR A 345 -38.35 -30.12 -44.21
CA THR A 345 -37.95 -30.54 -45.57
C THR A 345 -38.14 -32.04 -45.78
N VAL A 346 -37.82 -32.88 -44.78
CA VAL A 346 -38.08 -34.33 -44.83
C VAL A 346 -39.58 -34.64 -44.88
N VAL A 347 -40.40 -33.94 -44.09
CA VAL A 347 -41.87 -34.09 -44.13
C VAL A 347 -42.42 -33.71 -45.50
N GLN A 348 -41.97 -32.60 -46.08
CA GLN A 348 -42.38 -32.18 -47.42
C GLN A 348 -41.97 -33.18 -48.50
N LEU A 349 -40.74 -33.72 -48.43
CA LEU A 349 -40.28 -34.78 -49.33
C LEU A 349 -41.12 -36.06 -49.17
N ALA A 350 -41.48 -36.43 -47.95
CA ALA A 350 -42.32 -37.60 -47.67
C ALA A 350 -43.77 -37.41 -48.18
N GLN A 351 -44.30 -36.19 -48.08
CA GLN A 351 -45.62 -35.83 -48.63
C GLN A 351 -45.62 -35.91 -50.17
N MET A 352 -44.63 -35.32 -50.83
CA MET A 352 -44.51 -35.42 -52.30
C MET A 352 -44.32 -36.87 -52.77
N ARG A 353 -43.58 -37.70 -52.01
CA ARG A 353 -43.46 -39.14 -52.30
C ARG A 353 -44.80 -39.87 -52.20
N LYS A 354 -45.64 -39.52 -51.22
CA LYS A 354 -46.91 -40.23 -50.96
C LYS A 354 -48.04 -39.77 -51.86
N PHE A 355 -48.08 -38.49 -52.21
CA PHE A 355 -49.24 -37.87 -52.86
C PHE A 355 -48.92 -37.22 -54.21
N GLY A 356 -47.69 -37.34 -54.71
CA GLY A 356 -47.24 -36.61 -55.90
C GLY A 356 -47.18 -35.09 -55.67
N ASP A 357 -46.93 -34.33 -56.74
CA ASP A 357 -46.95 -32.85 -56.69
C ASP A 357 -48.36 -32.27 -56.44
N GLU A 358 -49.41 -33.09 -56.57
CA GLU A 358 -50.81 -32.64 -56.57
C GLU A 358 -51.34 -32.27 -55.17
N ALA A 359 -50.95 -32.96 -54.09
CA ALA A 359 -51.47 -32.66 -52.74
C ALA A 359 -50.88 -31.39 -52.09
N ALA A 360 -49.78 -30.86 -52.61
CA ALA A 360 -49.16 -29.66 -52.06
C ALA A 360 -49.61 -28.36 -52.73
N GLN A 361 -50.38 -28.43 -53.82
CA GLN A 361 -51.08 -27.26 -54.40
C GLN A 361 -52.34 -26.90 -53.62
N GLU A 362 -53.03 -27.89 -53.01
CA GLU A 362 -54.24 -27.62 -52.21
C GLU A 362 -53.96 -26.84 -50.93
N ILE A 363 -52.77 -26.97 -50.32
CA ILE A 363 -52.41 -26.24 -49.09
C ILE A 363 -51.99 -24.78 -49.39
N SER A 364 -51.51 -24.47 -50.60
CA SER A 364 -51.22 -23.09 -51.02
C SER A 364 -52.43 -22.33 -51.58
N LEU A 365 -53.54 -23.02 -51.89
CA LEU A 365 -54.77 -22.42 -52.43
C LEU A 365 -55.81 -22.06 -51.35
N THR A 366 -55.55 -22.32 -50.07
CA THR A 366 -56.39 -21.87 -48.95
C THR A 366 -55.75 -20.73 -48.18
N VAL A 367 -55.33 -19.68 -48.89
CA VAL A 367 -55.33 -18.32 -48.32
C VAL A 367 -56.68 -17.73 -48.71
N PRO A 368 -57.58 -17.39 -47.77
CA PRO A 368 -58.80 -16.70 -48.15
C PRO A 368 -58.40 -15.31 -48.66
N ASP A 369 -58.75 -15.03 -49.92
CA ASP A 369 -58.86 -13.66 -50.43
C ASP A 369 -59.86 -12.91 -49.53
N GLY A 370 -59.32 -12.19 -48.55
CA GLY A 370 -60.05 -11.19 -47.80
C GLY A 370 -60.30 -9.98 -48.69
N GLU A 371 -61.46 -10.00 -49.34
CA GLU A 371 -62.28 -8.87 -49.76
C GLU A 371 -61.57 -7.49 -49.82
N ARG A 372 -61.08 -7.13 -51.00
CA ARG A 372 -61.12 -5.72 -51.42
C ARG A 372 -62.57 -5.39 -51.81
N GLY A 373 -63.33 -4.93 -50.83
CA GLY A 373 -64.58 -4.21 -51.07
C GLY A 373 -64.27 -2.73 -51.33
N ASP A 374 -64.54 -2.27 -52.55
CA ASP A 374 -64.74 -0.86 -52.87
C ASP A 374 -65.99 -0.35 -52.12
N VAL A 375 -65.84 0.65 -51.23
CA VAL A 375 -66.65 1.89 -51.10
C VAL A 375 -65.82 2.94 -50.36
#